data_AF-A0A2A2KLI6-F1
#
_entry.id   AF-A0A2A2KLI6-F1
#
_cell.length_a   1.000
_cell.length_b   1.000
_cell.length_c   1.000
_cell.angle_alpha   90.00
_cell.angle_beta   90.00
_cell.angle_gamma   90.00
#
_symmetry.space_group_name_H-M   'P 1'
#
loop_
_entity.id
_entity.type
_entity.pdbx_description
1 polymer ?
#
loop_
_entity_poly.entity_id
_entity_poly.type
_entity_poly.pdbx_seq_one_letter_code
_entity_poly.pdbx_strand_id
1 'polypeptide(L)'
;MDGETIDYEWLCGSLEDFGYGVEEDAKIINKLKQLCTEFNKTSDSMLDDVMAALLNNKKKTLNYIIVEQLEQELEKKLKKTLGTPTTKPHVSRITQIGKSPAPIKRKLDDLNALVASPAVDGDFEKRKDVGKIISSLKGKLFQSSGKAAKISIDLITEPVPQFYASDKPAYVINAKSERMTRMANIFKEQYPEITEWHNAAIISPESVFVYGEVVNDIWEGQPFGEGNPATLLVDDENGSLVKLDLTNIKDFCLFSGMIIAMQGVNENGETFVASKLFQLQSPALPKIQSETLVDSGNLHIMVACGPFTSNVNCSYSHLQMFLDLVKEQKPNIVILMGPFVDRRNKSLTEKDKNTVAVTYETQHEAVLLMIARALEGTSTHVILQPNAQRDACLVPEFPCSPLQVPGEISRILGERLHLISDPAIINVNGIQIGMVGPDILAHLSKSTWLVQDESDSQPSMDRITRLAASLLRHFQFSYSNFSKKNVETYLFFRKKINQNFHFYLKKPLHL
;
A
#
# COMPACT_ATOMS: atom_id res chain seq x y z
N MET A 1 14.24 27.43 6.99
CA MET A 1 14.29 26.35 7.99
C MET A 1 13.61 26.92 9.20
N ASP A 2 12.29 26.85 9.23
CA ASP A 2 11.50 27.20 10.42
C ASP A 2 11.31 25.89 11.15
N GLY A 3 12.30 25.52 11.96
CA GLY A 3 12.22 24.35 12.83
C GLY A 3 11.35 24.68 14.03
N GLU A 4 10.36 23.84 14.32
CA GLU A 4 9.55 23.94 15.53
C GLU A 4 10.49 23.99 16.75
N THR A 5 10.55 25.15 17.40
CA THR A 5 11.31 25.34 18.62
C THR A 5 10.57 24.70 19.78
N ILE A 6 11.22 23.79 20.52
CA ILE A 6 10.69 23.23 21.77
C ILE A 6 10.29 24.38 22.70
N ASP A 7 9.00 24.58 22.97
CA ASP A 7 8.53 25.48 24.02
C ASP A 7 7.79 24.70 25.12
N TYR A 8 7.45 25.40 26.20
CA TYR A 8 6.86 24.76 27.39
C TYR A 8 5.46 24.20 27.09
N GLU A 9 4.64 24.92 26.33
CA GLU A 9 3.28 24.49 25.97
C GLU A 9 3.31 23.26 25.07
N TRP A 10 4.18 23.27 24.05
CA TRP A 10 4.39 22.15 23.15
C TRP A 10 4.91 20.91 23.89
N LEU A 11 5.90 21.06 24.78
CA LEU A 11 6.46 19.94 25.51
C LEU A 11 5.45 19.32 26.49
N CYS A 12 4.67 20.16 27.18
CA CYS A 12 3.61 19.69 28.07
C CYS A 12 2.53 18.93 27.30
N GLY A 13 2.00 19.48 26.20
CA GLY A 13 0.99 18.80 25.39
C GLY A 13 1.51 17.48 24.79
N SER A 14 2.74 17.48 24.29
CA SER A 14 3.35 16.29 23.68
C SER A 14 3.62 15.17 24.67
N LEU A 15 3.87 15.47 25.96
CA LEU A 15 4.09 14.47 27.00
C LEU A 15 2.79 14.00 27.67
N GLU A 16 1.79 14.89 27.74
CA GLU A 16 0.48 14.59 28.31
C GLU A 16 -0.25 13.50 27.53
N ASP A 17 -0.12 13.50 26.19
CA ASP A 17 -0.65 12.46 25.30
C ASP A 17 -0.16 11.04 25.66
N PHE A 18 0.97 10.93 26.37
CA PHE A 18 1.55 9.66 26.82
C PHE A 18 1.49 9.47 28.35
N GLY A 19 0.79 10.35 29.07
CA GLY A 19 0.60 10.27 30.52
C GLY A 19 1.80 10.73 31.35
N TYR A 20 2.64 11.60 30.78
CA TYR A 20 3.79 12.23 31.46
C TYR A 20 3.56 13.74 31.64
N GLY A 21 4.16 14.33 32.68
CA GLY A 21 4.12 15.77 32.94
C GLY A 21 5.50 16.42 32.94
N VAL A 22 5.57 17.75 33.03
CA VAL A 22 6.81 18.53 33.10
C VAL A 22 6.79 19.40 34.36
N GLU A 23 7.88 19.41 35.13
CA GLU A 23 8.05 20.33 36.25
C GLU A 23 8.17 21.78 35.73
N GLU A 24 7.55 22.74 36.43
CA GLU A 24 7.63 24.17 36.09
C GLU A 24 9.04 24.73 36.40
N ASP A 25 10.01 24.37 35.56
CA ASP A 25 11.38 24.90 35.60
C ASP A 25 11.81 25.35 34.18
N ALA A 26 11.97 26.66 34.02
CA ALA A 26 12.40 27.28 32.77
C ALA A 26 13.78 26.78 32.27
N LYS A 27 14.59 26.18 33.16
CA LYS A 27 15.88 25.57 32.79
C LYS A 27 15.73 24.32 31.94
N ILE A 28 14.63 23.57 32.07
CA ILE A 28 14.37 22.33 31.32
C ILE A 28 14.31 22.63 29.81
N ILE A 29 13.49 23.62 29.42
CA ILE A 29 13.32 23.98 28.00
C ILE A 29 14.62 24.48 27.39
N ASN A 30 15.34 25.35 28.09
CA ASN A 30 16.63 25.87 27.62
C ASN A 30 17.66 24.77 27.43
N LYS A 31 17.71 23.80 28.35
CA LYS A 31 18.64 22.68 28.28
C LYS A 31 18.29 21.71 27.14
N LEU A 32 17.01 21.42 26.92
CA LEU A 32 16.57 20.58 25.80
C LEU A 32 16.88 21.22 24.43
N LYS A 33 16.69 22.54 24.29
CA LYS A 33 17.11 23.29 23.09
C LYS A 33 18.62 23.21 22.85
N GLN A 34 19.41 23.35 23.91
CA GLN A 34 20.86 23.20 23.84
C GLN A 34 21.24 21.80 23.34
N LEU A 35 20.66 20.74 23.92
CA LEU A 35 20.92 19.35 23.53
C LEU A 35 20.50 19.06 22.09
N CYS A 36 19.40 19.64 21.60
CA CYS A 36 19.01 19.51 20.19
C CYS A 36 20.09 20.06 19.26
N THR A 37 20.66 21.21 19.62
CA THR A 37 21.72 21.85 18.84
C THR A 37 23.03 21.06 18.92
N GLU A 38 23.42 20.65 20.13
CA GLU A 38 24.69 19.97 20.40
C GLU A 38 24.76 18.56 19.78
N PHE A 39 23.63 17.84 19.78
CA PHE A 39 23.54 16.49 19.22
C PHE A 39 22.88 16.43 17.83
N ASN A 40 22.62 17.57 17.19
CA ASN A 40 21.97 17.70 15.88
C ASN A 40 20.67 16.90 15.75
N LYS A 41 19.75 17.12 16.71
CA LYS A 41 18.45 16.44 16.82
C LYS A 41 17.29 17.40 16.54
N THR A 42 16.21 16.87 15.96
CA THR A 42 14.92 17.55 15.85
C THR A 42 14.17 17.53 17.19
N SER A 43 13.17 18.39 17.35
CA SER A 43 12.26 18.42 18.52
C SER A 43 11.61 17.05 18.77
N ASP A 44 11.09 16.39 17.73
CA ASP A 44 10.48 15.06 17.83
C ASP A 44 11.50 13.98 18.26
N SER A 45 12.69 13.98 17.66
CA SER A 45 13.75 13.04 18.06
C SER A 45 14.21 13.26 19.50
N MET A 46 14.15 14.51 19.99
CA MET A 46 14.44 14.82 21.38
C MET A 46 13.32 14.37 22.31
N LEU A 47 12.05 14.49 21.89
CA LEU A 47 10.90 14.01 22.65
C LEU A 47 10.98 12.50 22.88
N ASP A 48 11.36 11.72 21.86
CA ASP A 48 11.59 10.27 21.99
C ASP A 48 12.66 9.94 23.05
N ASP A 49 13.75 10.70 23.06
CA ASP A 49 14.83 10.51 24.04
C ASP A 49 14.39 10.94 25.46
N VAL A 50 13.59 12.01 25.59
CA VAL A 50 12.98 12.44 26.86
C VAL A 50 12.03 11.37 27.41
N MET A 51 11.20 10.79 26.55
CA MET A 51 10.28 9.71 26.89
C MET A 51 11.02 8.44 27.32
N ALA A 52 12.09 8.09 26.61
CA ALA A 52 12.97 7.00 27.01
C ALA A 52 13.64 7.26 28.37
N ALA A 53 14.10 8.50 28.63
CA ALA A 53 14.70 8.88 29.90
C ALA A 53 13.71 8.81 31.07
N LEU A 54 12.46 9.23 30.87
CA LEU A 54 11.37 9.12 31.85
C LEU A 54 11.06 7.65 32.17
N LEU A 55 10.97 6.81 31.14
CA LEU A 55 10.73 5.38 31.28
C LEU A 55 11.86 4.67 32.03
N ASN A 56 13.12 4.93 31.66
CA ASN A 56 14.30 4.35 32.29
C ASN A 56 14.41 4.72 33.77
N ASN A 57 14.04 5.96 34.11
CA ASN A 57 14.02 6.45 35.49
C ASN A 57 12.77 6.05 36.28
N LYS A 58 11.78 5.41 35.65
CA LYS A 58 10.48 5.09 36.23
C LYS A 58 9.78 6.31 36.85
N LYS A 59 9.89 7.47 36.18
CA LYS A 59 9.29 8.74 36.60
C LYS A 59 8.19 9.16 35.64
N LYS A 60 7.12 9.75 36.17
CA LYS A 60 6.00 10.29 35.38
C LYS A 60 6.11 11.79 35.11
N THR A 61 7.07 12.47 35.72
CA THR A 61 7.26 13.91 35.58
C THR A 61 8.71 14.19 35.21
N LEU A 62 8.90 14.95 34.13
CA LEU A 62 10.20 15.42 33.69
C LEU A 62 10.69 16.53 34.60
N ASN A 63 11.85 16.31 35.21
CA ASN A 63 12.55 17.32 36.01
C ASN A 63 13.96 17.53 35.47
N TYR A 64 14.63 18.56 35.95
CA TYR A 64 15.97 18.93 35.48
C TYR A 64 17.00 17.79 35.66
N ILE A 65 16.89 16.99 36.73
CA ILE A 65 17.80 15.86 37.01
C ILE A 65 17.73 14.80 35.90
N ILE A 66 16.53 14.49 35.40
CA ILE A 66 16.34 13.53 34.30
C ILE A 66 16.94 14.07 33.00
N VAL A 67 16.86 15.39 32.78
CA VAL A 67 17.47 16.04 31.61
C VAL A 67 19.00 15.97 31.66
N GLU A 68 19.62 16.12 32.84
CA GLU A 68 21.07 15.94 33.02
C GLU A 68 21.51 14.49 32.77
N GLN A 69 20.70 13.51 33.19
CA GLN A 69 20.99 12.10 32.90
C GLN A 69 20.86 11.78 31.41
N LEU A 70 19.86 12.36 30.74
CA LEU A 70 19.69 12.26 29.29
C LEU A 70 20.92 12.79 28.55
N GLU A 71 21.46 13.96 28.95
CA GLU A 71 22.70 14.50 28.39
C GLU A 71 23.88 13.52 28.51
N GLN A 72 24.08 12.91 29.69
CA GLN A 72 25.13 11.92 29.90
C GLN A 72 24.96 10.68 29.02
N GLU A 73 23.72 10.24 28.76
CA GLU A 73 23.45 9.13 27.85
C GLU A 73 23.75 9.50 26.39
N LEU A 74 23.37 10.70 25.97
CA LEU A 74 23.67 11.22 24.63
C LEU A 74 25.19 11.34 24.41
N GLU A 75 25.94 11.84 25.39
CA GLU A 75 27.41 11.88 25.33
C GLU A 75 28.03 10.47 25.23
N LYS A 76 27.53 9.50 26.00
CA LYS A 76 28.03 8.12 25.95
C LYS A 76 27.76 7.48 24.59
N LYS A 77 26.58 7.74 24.00
CA LYS A 77 26.25 7.33 22.62
C LYS A 77 27.23 7.96 21.63
N LEU A 78 27.51 9.26 21.76
CA LEU A 78 28.46 9.97 20.89
C LEU A 78 29.90 9.42 20.99
N LYS A 79 30.40 9.18 22.22
CA LYS A 79 31.75 8.62 22.46
C LYS A 79 31.90 7.19 21.92
N LYS A 80 30.85 6.36 21.96
CA LYS A 80 30.84 5.01 21.34
C LYS A 80 30.93 5.08 19.82
N THR A 81 30.34 6.08 19.19
CA THR A 81 30.40 6.29 17.73
C THR A 81 31.78 6.81 17.28
N LEU A 82 32.50 7.56 18.12
CA LEU A 82 33.86 8.07 17.84
C LEU A 82 34.99 7.08 18.16
N GLY A 83 34.75 6.06 19.00
CA GLY A 83 35.77 5.12 19.49
C GLY A 83 36.09 3.90 18.61
N THR A 84 35.51 3.80 17.41
CA THR A 84 35.80 2.70 16.47
C THR A 84 36.95 3.10 15.52
N PRO A 85 38.06 2.32 15.43
CA PRO A 85 39.18 2.69 14.59
C PRO A 85 38.89 2.36 13.12
N THR A 86 38.55 3.37 12.33
CA THR A 86 38.51 3.29 10.86
C THR A 86 39.73 3.96 10.25
N THR A 87 40.40 3.21 9.37
CA THR A 87 41.44 3.67 8.46
C THR A 87 40.97 4.89 7.66
N LYS A 88 41.81 5.93 7.61
CA LYS A 88 41.53 7.24 7.00
C LYS A 88 41.25 7.13 5.50
N PRO A 89 40.22 7.83 4.98
CA PRO A 89 40.25 8.40 3.65
C PRO A 89 40.42 9.92 3.68
N HIS A 90 41.10 10.40 2.65
CA HIS A 90 41.45 11.78 2.36
C HIS A 90 40.18 12.65 2.18
N VAL A 91 40.07 13.76 2.91
CA VAL A 91 39.05 14.79 2.66
C VAL A 91 39.51 15.68 1.51
N SER A 92 38.75 15.70 0.41
CA SER A 92 38.77 16.80 -0.55
C SER A 92 37.40 17.47 -0.53
N ARG A 93 37.39 18.77 -0.28
CA ARG A 93 36.20 19.65 -0.35
C ARG A 93 35.63 19.64 -1.76
N ILE A 94 34.33 19.38 -1.91
CA ILE A 94 33.57 19.77 -3.10
C ILE A 94 32.30 20.51 -2.66
N THR A 95 32.36 21.82 -2.80
CA THR A 95 31.23 22.69 -3.14
C THR A 95 30.80 22.39 -4.57
N GLN A 96 29.57 21.90 -4.80
CA GLN A 96 28.65 22.32 -5.87
C GLN A 96 27.43 21.39 -6.00
N ILE A 97 26.33 22.03 -6.36
CA ILE A 97 25.02 21.49 -6.73
C ILE A 97 25.13 20.63 -7.99
N GLY A 98 24.44 19.48 -8.01
CA GLY A 98 24.10 18.72 -9.22
C GLY A 98 25.00 17.52 -9.55
N LYS A 99 24.50 16.32 -9.22
CA LYS A 99 24.62 15.00 -9.89
C LYS A 99 24.52 13.89 -8.84
N SER A 100 23.65 12.90 -9.07
CA SER A 100 23.60 11.68 -8.28
C SER A 100 24.99 11.06 -8.13
N PRO A 101 25.32 10.41 -7.00
CA PRO A 101 26.59 9.72 -6.87
C PRO A 101 26.68 8.65 -7.97
N ALA A 102 27.82 8.57 -8.64
CA ALA A 102 28.09 7.47 -9.56
C ALA A 102 27.99 6.14 -8.79
N PRO A 103 27.40 5.09 -9.39
CA PRO A 103 27.26 3.80 -8.72
C PRO A 103 28.63 3.25 -8.36
N ILE A 104 28.79 2.82 -7.10
CA ILE A 104 29.95 2.06 -6.67
C ILE A 104 29.99 0.79 -7.54
N LYS A 105 30.97 0.68 -8.43
CA LYS A 105 31.24 -0.57 -9.17
C LYS A 105 31.72 -1.63 -8.18
N ARG A 106 30.80 -2.28 -7.47
CA ARG A 106 31.09 -3.52 -6.74
C ARG A 106 31.32 -4.63 -7.76
N LYS A 107 32.23 -5.56 -7.47
CA LYS A 107 32.43 -6.71 -8.37
C LYS A 107 31.21 -7.61 -8.29
N LEU A 108 30.84 -8.18 -9.43
CA LEU A 108 29.67 -9.04 -9.61
C LEU A 108 29.66 -10.24 -8.64
N ASP A 109 30.83 -10.77 -8.34
CA ASP A 109 31.01 -11.89 -7.42
C ASP A 109 30.64 -11.53 -5.97
N ASP A 110 30.83 -10.27 -5.58
CA ASP A 110 30.48 -9.79 -4.23
C ASP A 110 28.96 -9.73 -4.05
N LEU A 111 28.19 -9.36 -5.09
CA LEU A 111 26.72 -9.33 -5.05
C LEU A 111 26.11 -10.73 -4.99
N ASN A 112 26.69 -11.69 -5.70
CA ASN A 112 26.25 -13.09 -5.62
C ASN A 112 26.53 -13.71 -4.24
N ALA A 113 27.65 -13.33 -3.61
CA ALA A 113 27.97 -13.78 -2.25
C ALA A 113 27.00 -13.24 -1.18
N LEU A 114 26.34 -12.10 -1.43
CA LEU A 114 25.40 -11.48 -0.49
C LEU A 114 24.03 -12.18 -0.43
N VAL A 115 23.66 -12.90 -1.48
CA VAL A 115 22.49 -13.78 -1.48
C VAL A 115 22.81 -15.14 -0.86
N ALA A 116 24.08 -15.47 -0.63
CA ALA A 116 24.48 -16.71 0.03
C ALA A 116 24.40 -16.58 1.55
N SER A 117 23.18 -16.67 2.12
CA SER A 117 23.04 -16.88 3.56
C SER A 117 23.38 -18.34 3.91
N PRO A 118 24.27 -18.61 4.89
CA PRO A 118 24.62 -19.98 5.28
C PRO A 118 23.48 -20.72 6.00
N ALA A 119 22.42 -20.01 6.41
CA ALA A 119 21.25 -20.60 7.05
C ALA A 119 20.29 -21.19 6.00
N VAL A 120 20.24 -22.52 5.92
CA VAL A 120 19.33 -23.25 5.03
C VAL A 120 17.93 -23.29 5.66
N ASP A 121 16.90 -23.00 4.86
CA ASP A 121 15.52 -23.32 5.24
C ASP A 121 15.29 -24.82 5.06
N GLY A 122 15.54 -25.58 6.12
CA GLY A 122 15.47 -27.04 6.09
C GLY A 122 14.09 -27.59 5.79
N ASP A 123 13.02 -26.85 6.12
CA ASP A 123 11.64 -27.28 5.86
C ASP A 123 11.30 -27.07 4.39
N PHE A 124 11.72 -25.95 3.80
CA PHE A 124 11.62 -25.73 2.38
C PHE A 124 12.35 -26.85 1.63
N GLU A 125 13.65 -27.07 1.85
CA GLU A 125 14.43 -28.07 1.08
C GLU A 125 13.91 -29.52 1.20
N LYS A 126 13.28 -29.89 2.32
CA LYS A 126 12.74 -31.24 2.55
C LYS A 126 11.31 -31.44 2.07
N ARG A 127 10.66 -30.41 1.52
CA ARG A 127 9.27 -30.49 1.07
C ARG A 127 9.12 -31.51 -0.06
N LYS A 128 7.98 -32.20 -0.09
CA LYS A 128 7.70 -33.31 -1.02
C LYS A 128 6.74 -32.94 -2.14
N ASP A 129 6.24 -31.71 -2.13
CA ASP A 129 5.19 -31.20 -3.00
C ASP A 129 5.73 -30.29 -4.13
N VAL A 130 7.04 -30.36 -4.40
CA VAL A 130 7.66 -29.65 -5.52
C VAL A 130 6.97 -30.05 -6.83
N GLY A 131 6.50 -29.04 -7.59
CA GLY A 131 5.79 -29.24 -8.86
C GLY A 131 4.34 -29.71 -8.72
N LYS A 132 3.79 -29.85 -7.49
CA LYS A 132 2.40 -30.23 -7.29
C LYS A 132 1.45 -29.14 -7.81
N ILE A 133 0.59 -29.51 -8.75
CA ILE A 133 -0.51 -28.64 -9.22
C ILE A 133 -1.63 -28.68 -8.17
N ILE A 134 -1.88 -27.54 -7.52
CA ILE A 134 -2.92 -27.40 -6.48
C ILE A 134 -4.29 -27.14 -7.09
N SER A 135 -4.34 -26.37 -8.16
CA SER A 135 -5.57 -26.01 -8.87
C SER A 135 -5.27 -25.87 -10.36
N SER A 136 -6.25 -26.23 -11.20
CA SER A 136 -6.16 -26.09 -12.65
C SER A 136 -7.51 -25.67 -13.21
N LEU A 137 -7.50 -24.65 -14.06
CA LEU A 137 -8.66 -24.23 -14.82
C LEU A 137 -8.30 -24.27 -16.31
N LYS A 138 -9.13 -24.92 -17.11
CA LYS A 138 -8.94 -25.01 -18.56
C LYS A 138 -10.16 -24.47 -19.28
N GLY A 139 -9.96 -23.42 -20.07
CA GLY A 139 -11.01 -22.85 -20.91
C GLY A 139 -11.40 -23.78 -22.06
N LYS A 140 -12.66 -23.69 -22.52
CA LYS A 140 -13.19 -24.48 -23.64
C LYS A 140 -12.39 -24.31 -24.94
N LEU A 141 -11.76 -23.15 -25.12
CA LEU A 141 -10.97 -22.79 -26.30
C LEU A 141 -9.46 -23.04 -26.14
N PHE A 142 -9.00 -23.61 -25.02
CA PHE A 142 -7.57 -23.83 -24.80
C PHE A 142 -7.00 -24.90 -25.72
N GLN A 143 -5.92 -24.56 -26.43
CA GLN A 143 -5.17 -25.47 -27.28
C GLN A 143 -3.69 -25.48 -26.85
N SER A 144 -3.16 -26.66 -26.53
CA SER A 144 -1.76 -26.81 -26.09
C SER A 144 -0.76 -26.75 -27.25
N SER A 145 -1.18 -27.12 -28.45
CA SER A 145 -0.37 -27.08 -29.66
C SER A 145 -0.53 -25.72 -30.36
N GLY A 146 0.57 -25.04 -30.62
CA GLY A 146 0.56 -23.77 -31.36
C GLY A 146 1.96 -23.19 -31.44
N LYS A 147 2.21 -22.32 -32.43
CA LYS A 147 3.45 -21.53 -32.47
C LYS A 147 3.47 -20.56 -31.29
N ALA A 148 4.63 -20.34 -30.68
CA ALA A 148 4.77 -19.36 -29.61
C ALA A 148 4.38 -17.96 -30.10
N ALA A 149 3.68 -17.20 -29.25
CA ALA A 149 3.23 -15.88 -29.63
C ALA A 149 4.38 -14.88 -29.80
N LYS A 150 4.27 -14.00 -30.80
CA LYS A 150 5.08 -12.78 -30.84
C LYS A 150 4.53 -11.81 -29.81
N ILE A 151 5.39 -11.26 -28.95
CA ILE A 151 4.96 -10.48 -27.79
C ILE A 151 4.97 -8.98 -28.09
N SER A 152 3.83 -8.34 -27.86
CA SER A 152 3.65 -6.89 -27.77
C SER A 152 3.08 -6.57 -26.39
N ILE A 153 3.75 -5.66 -25.68
CA ILE A 153 3.35 -5.23 -24.34
C ILE A 153 3.17 -3.72 -24.38
N ASP A 154 1.95 -3.25 -24.14
CA ASP A 154 1.65 -1.83 -23.99
C ASP A 154 1.32 -1.56 -22.52
N LEU A 155 1.99 -0.58 -21.92
CA LEU A 155 1.65 -0.12 -20.59
C LEU A 155 0.44 0.82 -20.69
N ILE A 156 -0.70 0.42 -20.12
CA ILE A 156 -1.94 1.20 -20.13
C ILE A 156 -1.93 2.23 -18.99
N THR A 157 -1.42 1.83 -17.83
CA THR A 157 -1.31 2.72 -16.66
C THR A 157 -0.06 3.60 -16.78
N GLU A 158 -0.22 4.92 -16.78
CA GLU A 158 0.91 5.84 -16.73
C GLU A 158 1.78 5.59 -15.48
N PRO A 159 3.11 5.53 -15.60
CA PRO A 159 4.00 5.35 -14.46
C PRO A 159 3.77 6.43 -13.40
N VAL A 160 3.61 5.99 -12.14
CA VAL A 160 3.42 6.89 -11.01
C VAL A 160 4.75 7.62 -10.73
N PRO A 161 4.76 8.96 -10.70
CA PRO A 161 5.97 9.71 -10.34
C PRO A 161 6.32 9.48 -8.87
N GLN A 162 7.61 9.59 -8.54
CA GLN A 162 8.03 9.64 -7.14
C GLN A 162 7.72 11.04 -6.58
N PHE A 163 6.75 11.14 -5.68
CA PHE A 163 6.42 12.37 -4.98
C PHE A 163 7.12 12.41 -3.61
N TYR A 164 7.53 13.61 -3.18
CA TYR A 164 8.22 13.84 -1.91
C TYR A 164 7.41 14.73 -0.94
N ALA A 165 6.12 14.97 -1.24
CA ALA A 165 5.28 15.89 -0.48
C ALA A 165 4.10 15.17 0.16
N SER A 166 3.75 15.56 1.38
CA SER A 166 2.55 15.11 2.07
C SER A 166 1.28 15.65 1.40
N ASP A 167 0.25 14.82 1.35
CA ASP A 167 -1.05 15.25 0.84
C ASP A 167 -1.64 16.33 1.74
N LYS A 168 -2.03 17.45 1.13
CA LYS A 168 -2.86 18.44 1.82
C LYS A 168 -4.26 17.85 2.03
N PRO A 169 -4.88 18.00 3.22
CA PRO A 169 -6.24 17.50 3.47
C PRO A 169 -7.26 17.94 2.42
N ALA A 170 -7.15 19.18 1.92
CA ALA A 170 -8.01 19.69 0.86
C ALA A 170 -7.95 18.86 -0.45
N TYR A 171 -6.77 18.34 -0.82
CA TYR A 171 -6.64 17.50 -2.02
C TYR A 171 -7.28 16.13 -1.82
N VAL A 172 -7.18 15.58 -0.62
CA VAL A 172 -7.87 14.33 -0.24
C VAL A 172 -9.38 14.51 -0.29
N ILE A 173 -9.90 15.60 0.28
CA ILE A 173 -11.34 15.91 0.27
C ILE A 173 -11.84 16.07 -1.17
N ASN A 174 -11.14 16.86 -1.99
CA ASN A 174 -11.52 17.07 -3.39
C ASN A 174 -11.54 15.75 -4.17
N ALA A 175 -10.53 14.89 -4.01
CA ALA A 175 -10.49 13.61 -4.70
C ALA A 175 -11.60 12.65 -4.23
N LYS A 176 -12.00 12.70 -2.95
CA LYS A 176 -13.17 11.95 -2.46
C LYS A 176 -14.47 12.46 -3.09
N SER A 177 -14.68 13.77 -3.11
CA SER A 177 -15.89 14.37 -3.70
C SER A 177 -15.97 14.13 -5.21
N GLU A 178 -14.86 14.33 -5.94
CA GLU A 178 -14.78 14.00 -7.38
C GLU A 178 -15.14 12.53 -7.65
N ARG A 179 -14.63 11.60 -6.82
CA ARG A 179 -14.95 10.17 -6.92
C ARG A 179 -16.43 9.89 -6.61
N MET A 180 -16.99 10.49 -5.57
CA MET A 180 -18.42 10.34 -5.20
C MET A 180 -19.33 10.85 -6.30
N THR A 181 -19.12 12.07 -6.78
CA THR A 181 -19.85 12.68 -7.89
C THR A 181 -19.78 11.81 -9.17
N ARG A 182 -18.59 11.28 -9.50
CA ARG A 182 -18.43 10.40 -10.67
C ARG A 182 -19.25 9.11 -10.53
N MET A 183 -19.18 8.45 -9.38
CA MET A 183 -19.95 7.22 -9.15
C MET A 183 -21.46 7.51 -9.16
N ALA A 184 -21.89 8.65 -8.61
CA ALA A 184 -23.28 9.08 -8.63
C ALA A 184 -23.81 9.26 -10.06
N ASN A 185 -22.99 9.82 -10.97
CA ASN A 185 -23.35 9.92 -12.38
C ASN A 185 -23.50 8.54 -13.04
N ILE A 186 -22.59 7.60 -12.74
CA ILE A 186 -22.68 6.23 -13.27
C ILE A 186 -23.93 5.52 -12.75
N PHE A 187 -24.30 5.71 -11.47
CA PHE A 187 -25.55 5.16 -10.95
C PHE A 187 -26.76 5.71 -11.71
N LYS A 188 -26.82 7.01 -12.02
CA LYS A 188 -27.90 7.59 -12.84
C LYS A 188 -27.93 7.02 -14.26
N GLU A 189 -26.77 6.80 -14.88
CA GLU A 189 -26.67 6.19 -16.21
C GLU A 189 -27.18 4.73 -16.21
N GLN A 190 -26.85 3.97 -15.18
CA GLN A 190 -27.24 2.56 -15.06
C GLN A 190 -28.67 2.34 -14.56
N TYR A 191 -29.21 3.29 -13.81
CA TYR A 191 -30.53 3.22 -13.17
C TYR A 191 -31.35 4.48 -13.50
N PRO A 192 -32.04 4.52 -14.65
CA PRO A 192 -32.81 5.69 -15.09
C PRO A 192 -33.95 6.11 -14.15
N GLU A 193 -34.36 5.25 -13.24
CA GLU A 193 -35.32 5.57 -12.16
C GLU A 193 -34.79 6.58 -11.13
N ILE A 194 -33.47 6.76 -11.06
CA ILE A 194 -32.83 7.77 -10.20
C ILE A 194 -32.91 9.13 -10.90
N THR A 195 -33.99 9.86 -10.62
CA THR A 195 -34.27 11.16 -11.22
C THR A 195 -33.37 12.26 -10.65
N GLU A 196 -33.33 12.36 -9.31
CA GLU A 196 -32.64 13.43 -8.59
C GLU A 196 -31.99 12.92 -7.31
N TRP A 197 -30.78 13.44 -7.04
CA TRP A 197 -30.06 13.13 -5.81
C TRP A 197 -30.47 14.11 -4.71
N HIS A 198 -30.84 13.58 -3.56
CA HIS A 198 -31.14 14.35 -2.36
C HIS A 198 -29.97 14.23 -1.37
N ASN A 199 -29.85 15.20 -0.46
CA ASN A 199 -28.89 15.12 0.65
C ASN A 199 -29.48 14.23 1.75
N ALA A 200 -28.79 13.14 2.08
CA ALA A 200 -29.26 12.17 3.07
C ALA A 200 -29.37 12.72 4.50
N ALA A 201 -28.71 13.83 4.82
CA ALA A 201 -28.77 14.48 6.12
C ALA A 201 -29.98 15.43 6.27
N ILE A 202 -30.68 15.73 5.18
CA ILE A 202 -31.89 16.56 5.23
C ILE A 202 -33.09 15.69 5.58
N ILE A 203 -33.90 16.15 6.54
CA ILE A 203 -35.14 15.49 6.93
C ILE A 203 -36.08 15.42 5.73
N SER A 204 -36.51 14.21 5.37
CA SER A 204 -37.48 13.94 4.34
C SER A 204 -38.42 12.82 4.77
N PRO A 205 -39.74 13.09 4.91
CA PRO A 205 -40.74 12.05 5.12
C PRO A 205 -41.03 11.27 3.82
N GLU A 206 -40.65 11.81 2.67
CA GLU A 206 -40.80 11.15 1.38
C GLU A 206 -39.57 10.30 1.04
N SER A 207 -39.80 9.23 0.28
CA SER A 207 -38.73 8.35 -0.16
C SER A 207 -37.89 9.01 -1.25
N VAL A 208 -36.62 9.25 -0.95
CA VAL A 208 -35.68 9.98 -1.80
C VAL A 208 -34.50 9.09 -2.22
N PHE A 209 -33.86 9.45 -3.34
CA PHE A 209 -32.62 8.82 -3.78
C PHE A 209 -31.41 9.57 -3.24
N VAL A 210 -30.47 8.84 -2.64
CA VAL A 210 -29.25 9.39 -2.04
C VAL A 210 -28.03 8.58 -2.46
N TYR A 211 -26.85 9.18 -2.38
CA TYR A 211 -25.58 8.50 -2.56
C TYR A 211 -24.57 8.97 -1.51
N GLY A 212 -23.52 8.19 -1.30
CA GLY A 212 -22.41 8.57 -0.41
C GLY A 212 -21.41 7.44 -0.20
N GLU A 213 -20.36 7.73 0.55
CA GLU A 213 -19.31 6.77 0.90
C GLU A 213 -19.63 6.07 2.22
N VAL A 214 -19.61 4.74 2.23
CA VAL A 214 -19.77 3.95 3.46
C VAL A 214 -18.52 4.09 4.33
N VAL A 215 -18.70 4.60 5.55
CA VAL A 215 -17.64 4.76 6.54
C VAL A 215 -18.00 4.01 7.83
N ASN A 216 -16.97 3.64 8.59
CA ASN A 216 -17.18 3.17 9.97
C ASN A 216 -17.61 4.36 10.82
N ASP A 217 -18.36 4.11 11.88
CA ASP A 217 -18.58 5.14 12.89
C ASP A 217 -17.21 5.55 13.48
N ILE A 218 -16.87 6.83 13.29
CA ILE A 218 -15.58 7.41 13.67
C ILE A 218 -15.40 7.46 15.19
N TRP A 219 -16.48 7.32 15.97
CA TRP A 219 -16.46 7.49 17.42
C TRP A 219 -16.28 6.17 18.19
N GLU A 220 -16.70 5.04 17.63
CA GLU A 220 -16.66 3.75 18.33
C GLU A 220 -15.42 2.90 17.99
N GLY A 221 -14.71 3.22 16.90
CA GLY A 221 -13.51 2.49 16.46
C GLY A 221 -13.76 1.04 16.02
N GLN A 222 -15.00 0.54 16.19
CA GLN A 222 -15.46 -0.78 15.78
C GLN A 222 -15.88 -0.76 14.29
N PRO A 223 -15.54 -1.79 13.49
CA PRO A 223 -16.12 -1.96 12.16
C PRO A 223 -17.65 -2.08 12.24
N PHE A 224 -18.36 -1.56 11.23
CA PHE A 224 -19.80 -1.82 11.09
C PHE A 224 -20.06 -3.30 10.78
N GLY A 225 -21.23 -3.78 11.15
CA GLY A 225 -21.61 -5.18 11.03
C GLY A 225 -22.93 -5.48 11.75
N GLU A 226 -23.15 -6.75 12.06
CA GLU A 226 -24.32 -7.17 12.82
C GLU A 226 -24.32 -6.49 14.20
N GLY A 227 -25.36 -5.71 14.48
CA GLY A 227 -25.50 -4.93 15.72
C GLY A 227 -24.74 -3.59 15.75
N ASN A 228 -23.93 -3.26 14.74
CA ASN A 228 -23.25 -1.96 14.62
C ASN A 228 -23.53 -1.34 13.23
N PRO A 229 -24.39 -0.31 13.13
CA PRO A 229 -24.82 0.23 11.84
C PRO A 229 -23.65 0.85 11.06
N ALA A 230 -23.74 0.78 9.73
CA ALA A 230 -22.85 1.53 8.86
C ALA A 230 -23.23 3.01 8.85
N THR A 231 -22.27 3.89 8.55
CA THR A 231 -22.51 5.33 8.41
C THR A 231 -22.23 5.76 6.97
N LEU A 232 -23.07 6.65 6.44
CA LEU A 232 -22.90 7.27 5.14
C LEU A 232 -22.23 8.63 5.31
N LEU A 233 -21.09 8.81 4.66
CA LEU A 233 -20.50 10.12 4.41
C LEU A 233 -21.19 10.74 3.20
N VAL A 234 -21.89 11.84 3.43
CA VAL A 234 -22.62 12.59 2.41
C VAL A 234 -21.68 13.53 1.65
N ASP A 235 -21.85 13.61 0.32
CA ASP A 235 -21.15 14.56 -0.55
C ASP A 235 -21.79 15.96 -0.43
N ASP A 236 -21.61 16.59 0.73
CA ASP A 236 -21.98 17.99 1.00
C ASP A 236 -20.79 18.80 1.52
N GLU A 237 -20.96 20.11 1.66
CA GLU A 237 -19.89 21.02 2.08
C GLU A 237 -19.32 20.68 3.48
N ASN A 238 -20.12 20.01 4.32
CA ASN A 238 -19.76 19.69 5.70
C ASN A 238 -19.22 18.26 5.87
N GLY A 239 -19.33 17.41 4.83
CA GLY A 239 -19.06 15.98 4.97
C GLY A 239 -19.96 15.33 6.01
N SER A 240 -21.27 15.62 5.96
CA SER A 240 -22.24 15.15 6.95
C SER A 240 -22.23 13.62 7.07
N LEU A 241 -22.44 13.12 8.29
CA LEU A 241 -22.49 11.69 8.60
C LEU A 241 -23.92 11.29 8.97
N VAL A 242 -24.46 10.27 8.30
CA VAL A 242 -25.82 9.78 8.52
C VAL A 242 -25.78 8.28 8.78
N LYS A 243 -26.41 7.81 9.85
CA LYS A 243 -26.46 6.37 10.16
C LYS A 243 -27.35 5.66 9.15
N LEU A 244 -27.00 4.42 8.81
CA LEU A 244 -27.78 3.60 7.88
C LEU A 244 -28.55 2.52 8.64
N ASP A 245 -29.85 2.48 8.42
CA ASP A 245 -30.68 1.33 8.75
C ASP A 245 -30.93 0.52 7.46
N LEU A 246 -30.38 -0.69 7.45
CA LEU A 246 -30.46 -1.65 6.34
C LEU A 246 -31.37 -2.83 6.65
N THR A 247 -32.19 -2.76 7.70
CA THR A 247 -33.04 -3.88 8.15
C THR A 247 -34.00 -4.37 7.05
N ASN A 248 -34.39 -3.49 6.12
CA ASN A 248 -35.27 -3.84 4.99
C ASN A 248 -34.52 -4.40 3.78
N ILE A 249 -33.18 -4.45 3.79
CA ILE A 249 -32.35 -4.92 2.67
C ILE A 249 -31.89 -6.36 2.93
N LYS A 250 -32.35 -7.30 2.09
CA LYS A 250 -32.16 -8.75 2.33
C LYS A 250 -30.84 -9.34 1.82
N ASP A 251 -30.24 -8.76 0.78
CA ASP A 251 -28.91 -9.15 0.29
C ASP A 251 -28.07 -7.89 0.03
N PHE A 252 -26.92 -7.80 0.68
CA PHE A 252 -25.94 -6.77 0.42
C PHE A 252 -24.52 -7.17 0.82
N CYS A 253 -23.55 -6.51 0.20
CA CYS A 253 -22.13 -6.62 0.54
C CYS A 253 -21.56 -5.21 0.62
N LEU A 254 -21.36 -4.70 1.85
CA LEU A 254 -20.82 -3.37 2.10
C LEU A 254 -19.42 -3.46 2.69
N PHE A 255 -18.51 -2.58 2.29
CA PHE A 255 -17.20 -2.42 2.90
C PHE A 255 -16.87 -0.93 3.02
N SER A 256 -16.02 -0.59 3.98
CA SER A 256 -15.66 0.81 4.18
C SER A 256 -14.92 1.40 2.98
N GLY A 257 -15.33 2.58 2.51
CA GLY A 257 -14.84 3.24 1.31
C GLY A 257 -15.63 2.92 0.03
N MET A 258 -16.66 2.07 0.13
CA MET A 258 -17.60 1.79 -0.96
C MET A 258 -18.53 2.99 -1.17
N ILE A 259 -18.73 3.40 -2.42
CA ILE A 259 -19.74 4.41 -2.76
C ILE A 259 -21.01 3.69 -3.13
N ILE A 260 -22.10 4.00 -2.45
CA ILE A 260 -23.39 3.36 -2.67
C ILE A 260 -24.44 4.38 -3.07
N ALA A 261 -25.48 3.91 -3.74
CA ALA A 261 -26.71 4.65 -3.98
C ALA A 261 -27.88 3.88 -3.35
N MET A 262 -28.83 4.61 -2.76
CA MET A 262 -29.96 4.04 -2.06
C MET A 262 -31.23 4.84 -2.31
N GLN A 263 -32.38 4.20 -2.10
CA GLN A 263 -33.68 4.84 -1.97
C GLN A 263 -34.20 4.59 -0.55
N GLY A 264 -34.75 5.60 0.11
CA GLY A 264 -35.20 5.47 1.49
C GLY A 264 -35.72 6.78 2.07
N VAL A 265 -35.93 6.82 3.38
CA VAL A 265 -36.44 7.99 4.10
C VAL A 265 -35.49 8.37 5.23
N ASN A 266 -35.48 9.65 5.60
CA ASN A 266 -34.81 10.12 6.83
C ASN A 266 -35.76 11.08 7.54
N GLU A 267 -36.60 10.55 8.43
CA GLU A 267 -37.63 11.34 9.10
C GLU A 267 -37.09 12.25 10.22
N ASN A 268 -35.91 11.94 10.76
CA ASN A 268 -35.35 12.62 11.94
C ASN A 268 -34.02 13.33 11.70
N GLY A 269 -33.42 13.19 10.51
CA GLY A 269 -32.15 13.80 10.13
C GLY A 269 -30.93 13.00 10.59
N GLU A 270 -31.11 11.94 11.38
CA GLU A 270 -30.01 11.18 11.99
C GLU A 270 -29.77 9.82 11.33
N THR A 271 -30.85 9.12 10.96
CA THR A 271 -30.79 7.76 10.41
C THR A 271 -31.57 7.66 9.12
N PHE A 272 -30.88 7.24 8.05
CA PHE A 272 -31.48 6.96 6.76
C PHE A 272 -31.93 5.49 6.71
N VAL A 273 -33.24 5.28 6.62
CA VAL A 273 -33.85 3.95 6.51
C VAL A 273 -33.93 3.57 5.04
N ALA A 274 -33.04 2.66 4.63
CA ALA A 274 -32.98 2.20 3.24
C ALA A 274 -34.13 1.24 2.92
N SER A 275 -34.79 1.49 1.79
CA SER A 275 -35.80 0.60 1.20
C SER A 275 -35.28 -0.14 -0.03
N LYS A 276 -34.27 0.43 -0.72
CA LYS A 276 -33.60 -0.16 -1.86
C LYS A 276 -32.13 0.24 -1.89
N LEU A 277 -31.26 -0.71 -2.23
CA LEU A 277 -29.84 -0.49 -2.45
C LEU A 277 -29.52 -0.73 -3.93
N PHE A 278 -28.84 0.22 -4.57
CA PHE A 278 -28.38 0.12 -5.95
C PHE A 278 -26.93 -0.36 -5.97
N GLN A 279 -26.64 -1.40 -6.77
CA GLN A 279 -25.29 -1.91 -6.96
C GLN A 279 -24.79 -1.52 -8.34
N LEU A 280 -23.51 -1.15 -8.47
CA LEU A 280 -22.95 -0.93 -9.80
C LEU A 280 -23.03 -2.22 -10.62
N GLN A 281 -23.56 -2.11 -11.83
CA GLN A 281 -23.58 -3.22 -12.77
C GLN A 281 -22.15 -3.54 -13.21
N SER A 282 -21.87 -4.83 -13.39
CA SER A 282 -20.60 -5.25 -13.99
C SER A 282 -20.51 -4.66 -15.40
N PRO A 283 -19.44 -3.95 -15.75
CA PRO A 283 -19.28 -3.39 -17.08
C PRO A 283 -19.25 -4.50 -18.12
N ALA A 284 -19.73 -4.20 -19.33
CA ALA A 284 -19.69 -5.13 -20.43
C ALA A 284 -18.23 -5.56 -20.68
N LEU A 285 -17.99 -6.88 -20.72
CA LEU A 285 -16.69 -7.40 -21.11
C LEU A 285 -16.32 -6.80 -22.48
N PRO A 286 -15.09 -6.27 -22.65
CA PRO A 286 -14.68 -5.77 -23.95
C PRO A 286 -14.86 -6.90 -24.97
N LYS A 287 -15.55 -6.59 -26.08
CA LYS A 287 -15.67 -7.53 -27.19
C LYS A 287 -14.25 -7.76 -27.71
N ILE A 288 -13.65 -8.88 -27.31
CA ILE A 288 -12.39 -9.33 -27.87
C ILE A 288 -12.60 -9.43 -29.37
N GLN A 289 -11.96 -8.56 -30.16
CA GLN A 289 -11.95 -8.68 -31.60
C GLN A 289 -11.16 -9.95 -31.92
N SER A 290 -11.88 -11.06 -32.08
CA SER A 290 -11.32 -12.40 -32.25
C SER A 290 -10.33 -12.48 -33.41
N GLU A 291 -10.45 -11.60 -34.40
CA GLU A 291 -9.69 -11.65 -35.65
C GLU A 291 -8.19 -11.30 -35.46
N THR A 292 -7.82 -10.48 -34.46
CA THR A 292 -6.41 -10.12 -34.20
C THR A 292 -5.66 -11.13 -33.32
N LEU A 293 -6.37 -11.95 -32.54
CA LEU A 293 -5.74 -12.91 -31.62
C LEU A 293 -5.41 -14.25 -32.29
N VAL A 294 -6.18 -14.68 -33.30
CA VAL A 294 -6.10 -16.04 -33.87
C VAL A 294 -4.75 -16.29 -34.58
N ASP A 295 -4.14 -15.24 -35.16
CA ASP A 295 -2.84 -15.34 -35.84
C ASP A 295 -1.64 -15.06 -34.92
N SER A 296 -1.87 -14.74 -33.64
CA SER A 296 -0.82 -14.24 -32.74
C SER A 296 -0.03 -15.33 -32.02
N GLY A 297 -0.45 -16.61 -32.08
CA GLY A 297 0.21 -17.76 -31.46
C GLY A 297 -0.19 -18.00 -29.99
N ASN A 298 0.36 -19.06 -29.38
CA ASN A 298 0.11 -19.41 -27.99
C ASN A 298 0.93 -18.51 -27.06
N LEU A 299 0.23 -17.81 -26.16
CA LEU A 299 0.82 -16.95 -25.12
C LEU A 299 0.96 -17.73 -23.82
N HIS A 300 2.19 -17.87 -23.33
CA HIS A 300 2.52 -18.48 -22.04
C HIS A 300 3.06 -17.42 -21.07
N ILE A 301 2.32 -17.16 -19.99
CA ILE A 301 2.71 -16.22 -18.94
C ILE A 301 2.88 -17.00 -17.63
N MET A 302 4.02 -16.83 -16.97
CA MET A 302 4.25 -17.29 -15.60
C MET A 302 4.19 -16.09 -14.65
N VAL A 303 3.51 -16.23 -13.52
CA VAL A 303 3.36 -15.16 -12.52
C VAL A 303 3.81 -15.67 -11.15
N ALA A 304 4.61 -14.87 -10.44
CA ALA A 304 4.96 -15.11 -9.05
C ALA A 304 4.93 -13.81 -8.25
N CYS A 305 4.54 -13.92 -6.98
CA CYS A 305 4.50 -12.82 -6.03
C CYS A 305 5.34 -13.18 -4.80
N GLY A 306 6.12 -12.24 -4.30
CA GLY A 306 6.96 -12.43 -3.12
C GLY A 306 6.15 -12.67 -1.84
N PRO A 307 6.81 -13.06 -0.73
CA PRO A 307 8.27 -13.03 -0.56
C PRO A 307 9.01 -14.13 -1.30
N PHE A 308 10.18 -13.77 -1.85
CA PHE A 308 11.05 -14.64 -2.64
C PHE A 308 12.15 -15.34 -1.83
N THR A 309 12.09 -15.24 -0.51
CA THR A 309 12.97 -15.90 0.45
C THR A 309 12.17 -16.22 1.71
N SER A 310 12.69 -17.12 2.53
CA SER A 310 12.07 -17.45 3.82
C SER A 310 12.20 -16.31 4.84
N ASN A 311 11.34 -16.29 5.85
CA ASN A 311 11.42 -15.33 6.97
C ASN A 311 12.55 -15.64 7.97
N VAL A 312 13.26 -16.76 7.78
CA VAL A 312 14.38 -17.17 8.65
C VAL A 312 15.75 -16.99 8.01
N ASN A 313 15.83 -16.63 6.73
CA ASN A 313 17.09 -16.37 6.02
C ASN A 313 16.92 -15.34 4.88
N CYS A 314 18.00 -15.07 4.16
CA CYS A 314 18.02 -14.25 2.96
C CYS A 314 18.70 -14.98 1.80
N SER A 315 18.48 -16.30 1.68
CA SER A 315 19.15 -17.13 0.66
C SER A 315 18.53 -17.03 -0.73
N TYR A 316 17.26 -16.59 -0.82
CA TYR A 316 16.48 -16.55 -2.05
C TYR A 316 16.43 -17.88 -2.82
N SER A 317 16.57 -19.02 -2.12
CA SER A 317 16.44 -20.35 -2.73
C SER A 317 15.06 -20.57 -3.37
N HIS A 318 14.02 -19.91 -2.85
CA HIS A 318 12.68 -19.93 -3.44
C HIS A 318 12.66 -19.29 -4.82
N LEU A 319 13.30 -18.12 -4.97
CA LEU A 319 13.45 -17.43 -6.24
C LEU A 319 14.27 -18.25 -7.23
N GLN A 320 15.41 -18.77 -6.79
CA GLN A 320 16.30 -19.56 -7.64
C GLN A 320 15.56 -20.76 -8.24
N MET A 321 14.84 -21.53 -7.41
CA MET A 321 14.04 -22.65 -7.91
C MET A 321 12.97 -22.18 -8.92
N PHE A 322 12.27 -21.09 -8.63
CA PHE A 322 11.28 -20.57 -9.58
C PHE A 322 11.91 -20.15 -10.90
N LEU A 323 13.06 -19.48 -10.88
CA LEU A 323 13.79 -19.06 -12.08
C LEU A 323 14.30 -20.26 -12.89
N ASP A 324 14.71 -21.35 -12.23
CA ASP A 324 15.08 -22.59 -12.91
C ASP A 324 13.88 -23.21 -13.65
N LEU A 325 12.69 -23.19 -13.02
CA LEU A 325 11.44 -23.58 -13.69
C LEU A 325 11.11 -22.66 -14.87
N VAL A 326 11.31 -21.34 -14.74
CA VAL A 326 11.10 -20.38 -15.85
C VAL A 326 12.03 -20.71 -17.02
N LYS A 327 13.31 -21.03 -16.77
CA LYS A 327 14.25 -21.44 -17.81
C LYS A 327 13.85 -22.75 -18.50
N GLU A 328 13.32 -23.70 -17.74
CA GLU A 328 12.85 -24.98 -18.25
C GLU A 328 11.61 -24.79 -19.14
N GLN A 329 10.62 -24.05 -18.64
CA GLN A 329 9.32 -23.86 -19.28
C GLN A 329 9.32 -22.81 -20.40
N LYS A 330 10.33 -21.93 -20.44
CA LYS A 330 10.55 -20.88 -21.45
C LYS A 330 9.26 -20.10 -21.77
N PRO A 331 8.58 -19.52 -20.78
CA PRO A 331 7.38 -18.74 -21.04
C PRO A 331 7.71 -17.52 -21.89
N ASN A 332 6.70 -16.99 -22.58
CA ASN A 332 6.84 -15.74 -23.29
C ASN A 332 7.09 -14.57 -22.33
N ILE A 333 6.41 -14.58 -21.18
CA ILE A 333 6.47 -13.53 -20.15
C ILE A 333 6.59 -14.17 -18.77
N VAL A 334 7.46 -13.62 -17.92
CA VAL A 334 7.43 -13.82 -16.48
C VAL A 334 7.08 -12.51 -15.79
N ILE A 335 6.07 -12.54 -14.93
CA ILE A 335 5.67 -11.40 -14.09
C ILE A 335 6.11 -11.70 -12.66
N LEU A 336 6.99 -10.86 -12.13
CA LEU A 336 7.48 -10.94 -10.76
C LEU A 336 6.96 -9.73 -9.97
N MET A 337 6.12 -10.00 -8.99
CA MET A 337 5.55 -9.00 -8.09
C MET A 337 6.28 -9.05 -6.75
N GLY A 338 6.60 -7.89 -6.18
CA GLY A 338 7.26 -7.82 -4.89
C GLY A 338 6.45 -8.42 -3.72
N PRO A 339 7.03 -8.47 -2.51
CA PRO A 339 8.29 -7.85 -2.16
C PRO A 339 9.51 -8.64 -2.65
N PHE A 340 10.44 -7.95 -3.29
CA PHE A 340 11.78 -8.44 -3.61
C PHE A 340 12.68 -8.41 -2.39
N VAL A 341 12.63 -7.32 -1.60
CA VAL A 341 13.25 -7.27 -0.27
C VAL A 341 12.16 -6.95 0.73
N ASP A 342 11.72 -7.97 1.47
CA ASP A 342 10.59 -7.80 2.38
C ASP A 342 11.02 -7.12 3.69
N ARG A 343 10.50 -5.92 3.95
CA ARG A 343 10.72 -5.19 5.20
C ARG A 343 10.19 -5.92 6.45
N ARG A 344 9.36 -6.95 6.27
CA ARG A 344 8.86 -7.82 7.36
C ARG A 344 9.72 -9.06 7.58
N ASN A 345 10.77 -9.27 6.79
CA ASN A 345 11.66 -10.42 6.97
C ASN A 345 12.45 -10.26 8.27
N LYS A 346 12.23 -11.18 9.21
CA LYS A 346 12.84 -11.13 10.55
C LYS A 346 14.36 -11.17 10.50
N SER A 347 14.94 -11.91 9.54
CA SER A 347 16.39 -12.01 9.38
C SER A 347 17.05 -10.73 8.89
N LEU A 348 16.27 -9.80 8.33
CA LEU A 348 16.71 -8.45 7.98
C LEU A 348 16.49 -7.43 9.11
N THR A 349 15.49 -7.64 9.97
CA THR A 349 15.08 -6.66 10.99
C THR A 349 15.63 -6.93 12.39
N GLU A 350 15.91 -8.19 12.74
CA GLU A 350 16.39 -8.57 14.08
C GLU A 350 17.90 -8.33 14.24
N LYS A 351 18.28 -7.36 15.09
CA LYS A 351 19.69 -6.94 15.31
C LYS A 351 20.59 -8.03 15.88
N ASP A 352 20.03 -9.03 16.57
CA ASP A 352 20.81 -10.03 17.32
C ASP A 352 21.29 -11.21 16.48
N LYS A 353 20.88 -11.31 15.20
CA LYS A 353 21.19 -12.46 14.34
C LYS A 353 22.37 -12.27 13.39
N ASN A 354 23.02 -11.11 13.36
CA ASN A 354 24.25 -10.86 12.57
C ASN A 354 24.14 -11.27 11.08
N THR A 355 22.93 -11.41 10.54
CA THR A 355 22.71 -12.28 9.37
C THR A 355 23.00 -11.62 8.03
N VAL A 356 23.00 -10.29 7.94
CA VAL A 356 23.23 -9.57 6.67
C VAL A 356 23.88 -8.21 6.96
N ALA A 357 25.17 -8.06 6.67
CA ALA A 357 25.90 -6.80 6.79
C ALA A 357 25.76 -5.92 5.53
N VAL A 358 24.57 -5.89 4.91
CA VAL A 358 24.30 -5.05 3.72
C VAL A 358 23.00 -4.28 3.83
N THR A 359 22.96 -3.18 3.07
CA THR A 359 21.78 -2.32 2.99
C THR A 359 20.67 -3.00 2.19
N TYR A 360 19.42 -2.54 2.36
CA TYR A 360 18.29 -3.05 1.59
C TYR A 360 18.49 -2.88 0.09
N GLU A 361 19.05 -1.74 -0.34
CA GLU A 361 19.33 -1.44 -1.74
C GLU A 361 20.33 -2.44 -2.31
N THR A 362 21.39 -2.74 -1.55
CA THR A 362 22.40 -3.72 -1.97
C THR A 362 21.79 -5.11 -2.13
N GLN A 363 20.94 -5.54 -1.19
CA GLN A 363 20.25 -6.81 -1.29
C GLN A 363 19.31 -6.84 -2.50
N HIS A 364 18.57 -5.75 -2.73
CA HIS A 364 17.64 -5.62 -3.84
C HIS A 364 18.36 -5.71 -5.19
N GLU A 365 19.48 -5.00 -5.34
CA GLU A 365 20.33 -5.10 -6.53
C GLU A 365 20.79 -6.54 -6.80
N ALA A 366 21.22 -7.25 -5.75
CA ALA A 366 21.65 -8.64 -5.88
C ALA A 366 20.49 -9.57 -6.32
N VAL A 367 19.29 -9.38 -5.78
CA VAL A 367 18.09 -10.14 -6.17
C VAL A 367 17.70 -9.87 -7.62
N LEU A 368 17.70 -8.60 -8.04
CA LEU A 368 17.38 -8.25 -9.43
C LEU A 368 18.42 -8.77 -10.42
N LEU A 369 19.69 -8.76 -10.01
CA LEU A 369 20.78 -9.31 -10.82
C LEU A 369 20.66 -10.84 -10.95
N MET A 370 20.27 -11.55 -9.89
CA MET A 370 19.96 -12.98 -9.94
C MET A 370 18.89 -13.28 -11.00
N ILE A 371 17.81 -12.50 -11.04
CA ILE A 371 16.75 -12.62 -12.05
C ILE A 371 17.33 -12.39 -13.45
N ALA A 372 18.08 -11.30 -13.64
CA ALA A 372 18.65 -10.94 -14.92
C ALA A 372 19.58 -12.04 -15.47
N ARG A 373 20.48 -12.56 -14.63
CA ARG A 373 21.44 -13.61 -14.98
C ARG A 373 20.76 -14.95 -15.25
N ALA A 374 19.77 -15.30 -14.45
CA ALA A 374 19.01 -16.52 -14.67
C ALA A 374 18.33 -16.53 -16.06
N LEU A 375 17.89 -15.37 -16.54
CA LEU A 375 17.16 -15.23 -17.79
C LEU A 375 18.01 -14.62 -18.93
N GLU A 376 19.33 -14.56 -18.74
CA GLU A 376 20.29 -14.15 -19.76
C GLU A 376 20.26 -15.14 -20.93
N GLY A 377 20.17 -14.65 -22.16
CA GLY A 377 20.08 -15.49 -23.37
C GLY A 377 18.71 -16.13 -23.62
N THR A 378 17.71 -15.93 -22.76
CA THR A 378 16.32 -16.37 -23.00
C THR A 378 15.54 -15.34 -23.82
N SER A 379 14.45 -15.76 -24.47
CA SER A 379 13.50 -14.87 -25.15
C SER A 379 12.35 -14.39 -24.24
N THR A 380 12.39 -14.72 -22.96
CA THR A 380 11.33 -14.40 -21.99
C THR A 380 11.37 -12.91 -21.64
N HIS A 381 10.22 -12.24 -21.75
CA HIS A 381 10.02 -10.89 -21.23
C HIS A 381 9.86 -10.93 -19.71
N VAL A 382 10.50 -10.00 -19.01
CA VAL A 382 10.51 -9.89 -17.55
C VAL A 382 9.77 -8.62 -17.15
N ILE A 383 8.64 -8.79 -16.48
CA ILE A 383 7.87 -7.68 -15.89
C ILE A 383 8.14 -7.65 -14.39
N LEU A 384 8.66 -6.54 -13.90
CA LEU A 384 8.90 -6.32 -12.47
C LEU A 384 7.90 -5.31 -11.93
N GLN A 385 7.06 -5.77 -11.00
CA GLN A 385 6.18 -4.89 -10.23
C GLN A 385 6.67 -4.82 -8.78
N PRO A 386 6.85 -3.62 -8.20
CA PRO A 386 7.05 -3.50 -6.78
C PRO A 386 5.82 -3.96 -5.97
N ASN A 387 6.02 -4.13 -4.68
CA ASN A 387 4.96 -4.13 -3.67
C ASN A 387 5.09 -2.85 -2.84
N ALA A 388 4.17 -1.92 -3.07
CA ALA A 388 4.15 -0.61 -2.42
C ALA A 388 4.29 -0.67 -0.90
N GLN A 389 3.72 -1.68 -0.24
CA GLN A 389 3.70 -1.75 1.24
C GLN A 389 4.88 -2.52 1.84
N ARG A 390 5.48 -3.45 1.09
CA ARG A 390 6.41 -4.45 1.66
C ARG A 390 7.83 -4.34 1.14
N ASP A 391 8.08 -3.78 -0.04
CA ASP A 391 9.44 -3.62 -0.55
C ASP A 391 10.22 -2.62 0.28
N ALA A 392 11.28 -3.05 0.95
CA ALA A 392 12.06 -2.24 1.88
C ALA A 392 12.80 -1.07 1.22
N CYS A 393 13.08 -1.17 -0.08
CA CYS A 393 13.74 -0.13 -0.86
C CYS A 393 12.81 1.01 -1.31
N LEU A 394 11.51 0.90 -0.99
CA LEU A 394 10.50 1.87 -1.37
C LEU A 394 9.90 2.54 -0.14
N VAL A 395 9.45 3.78 -0.33
CA VAL A 395 8.56 4.43 0.64
C VAL A 395 7.24 3.65 0.64
N PRO A 396 6.67 3.29 1.82
CA PRO A 396 5.44 2.50 1.93
C PRO A 396 4.17 3.27 1.55
N GLU A 397 4.13 3.78 0.33
CA GLU A 397 3.06 4.61 -0.20
C GLU A 397 2.42 3.91 -1.40
N PHE A 398 1.09 3.95 -1.45
CA PHE A 398 0.31 3.37 -2.54
C PHE A 398 -0.54 4.46 -3.19
N PRO A 399 -0.52 4.64 -4.52
CA PRO A 399 0.25 3.86 -5.50
C PRO A 399 1.75 4.22 -5.48
N CYS A 400 2.62 3.34 -5.99
CA CYS A 400 4.06 3.57 -6.03
C CYS A 400 4.66 3.55 -7.44
N SER A 401 5.80 4.22 -7.58
CA SER A 401 6.58 4.28 -8.81
C SER A 401 7.21 2.93 -9.16
N PRO A 402 7.58 2.69 -10.43
CA PRO A 402 8.32 1.50 -10.81
C PRO A 402 9.67 1.40 -10.08
N LEU A 403 10.17 0.16 -9.96
CA LEU A 403 11.48 -0.10 -9.37
C LEU A 403 12.60 0.62 -10.13
N GLN A 404 13.57 1.13 -9.38
CA GLN A 404 14.84 1.57 -9.95
C GLN A 404 15.76 0.35 -10.11
N VAL A 405 16.29 0.17 -11.32
CA VAL A 405 17.17 -0.96 -11.64
C VAL A 405 18.56 -0.47 -12.04
N PRO A 406 19.64 -1.11 -11.55
CA PRO A 406 20.99 -0.87 -12.04
C PRO A 406 21.12 -1.06 -13.55
N GLY A 407 21.94 -0.23 -14.21
CA GLY A 407 22.13 -0.29 -15.66
C GLY A 407 22.67 -1.63 -16.18
N GLU A 408 23.33 -2.42 -15.34
CA GLU A 408 23.75 -3.78 -15.71
C GLU A 408 22.55 -4.71 -15.97
N ILE A 409 21.51 -4.64 -15.13
CA ILE A 409 20.29 -5.44 -15.30
C ILE A 409 19.57 -5.04 -16.59
N SER A 410 19.45 -3.73 -16.85
CA SER A 410 18.91 -3.22 -18.11
C SER A 410 19.71 -3.69 -19.33
N ARG A 411 21.04 -3.81 -19.20
CA ARG A 411 21.90 -4.32 -20.27
C ARG A 411 21.71 -5.83 -20.52
N ILE A 412 21.58 -6.64 -19.48
CA ILE A 412 21.42 -8.10 -19.59
C ILE A 412 20.06 -8.47 -20.20
N LEU A 413 18.99 -7.80 -19.75
CA LEU A 413 17.63 -8.09 -20.18
C LEU A 413 17.23 -7.31 -21.44
N GLY A 414 17.78 -6.11 -21.66
CA GLY A 414 17.49 -5.28 -22.82
C GLY A 414 16.01 -4.90 -22.91
N GLU A 415 15.46 -4.93 -24.12
CA GLU A 415 14.03 -4.63 -24.41
C GLU A 415 13.05 -5.62 -23.78
N ARG A 416 13.55 -6.73 -23.23
CA ARG A 416 12.74 -7.71 -22.51
C ARG A 416 12.41 -7.27 -21.08
N LEU A 417 13.03 -6.21 -20.54
CA LEU A 417 12.76 -5.71 -19.19
C LEU A 417 11.65 -4.65 -19.21
N HIS A 418 10.60 -4.90 -18.43
CA HIS A 418 9.46 -4.00 -18.26
C HIS A 418 9.30 -3.67 -16.78
N LEU A 419 9.42 -2.39 -16.43
CA LEU A 419 9.28 -1.91 -15.06
C LEU A 419 7.93 -1.20 -14.95
N ILE A 420 7.10 -1.65 -14.02
CA ILE A 420 5.73 -1.14 -13.87
C ILE A 420 5.48 -0.65 -12.45
N SER A 421 4.50 0.24 -12.30
CA SER A 421 4.03 0.75 -11.01
C SER A 421 3.21 -0.29 -10.25
N ASP A 422 2.96 -0.03 -8.97
CA ASP A 422 1.94 -0.74 -8.19
C ASP A 422 0.83 0.25 -7.82
N PRO A 423 -0.38 0.12 -8.37
CA PRO A 423 -0.86 -0.90 -9.29
C PRO A 423 -0.51 -0.57 -10.75
N ALA A 424 -0.70 -1.53 -11.66
CA ALA A 424 -0.58 -1.29 -13.10
C ALA A 424 -1.51 -2.17 -13.94
N ILE A 425 -1.91 -1.65 -15.10
CA ILE A 425 -2.58 -2.39 -16.16
C ILE A 425 -1.66 -2.42 -17.37
N ILE A 426 -1.43 -3.62 -17.90
CA ILE A 426 -0.72 -3.84 -19.16
C ILE A 426 -1.66 -4.48 -20.18
N ASN A 427 -1.41 -4.22 -21.45
CA ASN A 427 -2.03 -4.89 -22.57
C ASN A 427 -1.00 -5.81 -23.22
N VAL A 428 -1.24 -7.12 -23.19
CA VAL A 428 -0.39 -8.13 -23.81
C VAL A 428 -1.15 -8.73 -24.98
N ASN A 429 -0.75 -8.37 -26.21
CA ASN A 429 -1.41 -8.83 -27.43
C ASN A 429 -2.95 -8.66 -27.43
N GLY A 430 -3.49 -7.62 -26.78
CA GLY A 430 -4.96 -7.42 -26.66
C GLY A 430 -5.59 -7.98 -25.38
N ILE A 431 -4.83 -8.68 -24.54
CA ILE A 431 -5.26 -9.14 -23.22
C ILE A 431 -4.83 -8.10 -22.17
N GLN A 432 -5.81 -7.48 -21.51
CA GLN A 432 -5.55 -6.56 -20.40
C GLN A 432 -5.34 -7.33 -19.09
N ILE A 433 -4.22 -7.08 -18.43
CA ILE A 433 -3.85 -7.70 -17.15
C ILE A 433 -3.69 -6.58 -16.12
N GLY A 434 -4.59 -6.56 -15.13
CA GLY A 434 -4.49 -5.68 -13.96
C GLY A 434 -3.72 -6.36 -12.84
N MET A 435 -2.74 -5.65 -12.28
CA MET A 435 -1.84 -6.18 -11.25
C MET A 435 -1.75 -5.20 -10.08
N VAL A 436 -1.69 -5.75 -8.88
CA VAL A 436 -1.67 -4.99 -7.64
C VAL A 436 -1.00 -5.79 -6.52
N GLY A 437 -0.07 -5.15 -5.81
CA GLY A 437 0.79 -5.78 -4.81
C GLY A 437 0.13 -5.98 -3.44
N PRO A 438 -0.60 -5.00 -2.88
CA PRO A 438 -1.29 -5.17 -1.61
C PRO A 438 -2.38 -6.25 -1.64
N ASP A 439 -2.57 -6.94 -0.52
CA ASP A 439 -3.59 -7.98 -0.36
C ASP A 439 -4.98 -7.37 -0.11
N ILE A 440 -5.55 -6.82 -1.18
CA ILE A 440 -6.79 -6.06 -1.16
C ILE A 440 -7.97 -6.93 -0.77
N LEU A 441 -8.01 -8.18 -1.24
CA LEU A 441 -9.10 -9.09 -0.91
C LEU A 441 -9.10 -9.43 0.58
N ALA A 442 -7.93 -9.64 1.19
CA ALA A 442 -7.85 -9.82 2.64
C ALA A 442 -8.24 -8.54 3.41
N HIS A 443 -7.85 -7.36 2.93
CA HIS A 443 -8.23 -6.08 3.54
C HIS A 443 -9.74 -5.85 3.48
N LEU A 444 -10.34 -5.99 2.30
CA LEU A 444 -11.79 -5.86 2.09
C LEU A 444 -12.54 -6.90 2.91
N SER A 445 -12.08 -8.16 2.91
CA SER A 445 -12.72 -9.22 3.68
C SER A 445 -12.84 -8.84 5.16
N LYS A 446 -11.81 -8.26 5.77
CA LYS A 446 -11.82 -7.84 7.19
C LYS A 446 -12.77 -6.68 7.48
N SER A 447 -13.12 -5.87 6.50
CA SER A 447 -13.98 -4.69 6.65
C SER A 447 -15.36 -4.84 5.98
N THR A 448 -15.73 -6.05 5.56
CA THR A 448 -16.97 -6.32 4.85
C THR A 448 -18.07 -6.78 5.79
N TRP A 449 -19.23 -6.13 5.68
CA TRP A 449 -20.51 -6.62 6.17
C TRP A 449 -21.28 -7.25 5.00
N LEU A 450 -21.55 -8.55 5.13
CA LEU A 450 -22.23 -9.35 4.12
C LEU A 450 -23.50 -9.93 4.74
N VAL A 451 -24.65 -9.65 4.12
CA VAL A 451 -25.93 -10.29 4.41
C VAL A 451 -26.42 -10.94 3.12
N GLN A 452 -26.90 -12.18 3.21
CA GLN A 452 -27.42 -12.92 2.07
C GLN A 452 -28.85 -13.36 2.37
N ASP A 453 -29.72 -13.29 1.35
CA ASP A 453 -31.06 -13.83 1.46
C ASP A 453 -31.00 -15.36 1.40
N GLU A 454 -31.16 -16.02 2.55
CA GLU A 454 -31.14 -17.48 2.66
C GLU A 454 -32.31 -18.16 1.93
N SER A 455 -33.31 -17.39 1.49
CA SER A 455 -34.46 -17.89 0.72
C SER A 455 -34.19 -17.99 -0.79
N ASP A 456 -33.08 -17.43 -1.29
CA ASP A 456 -32.73 -17.55 -2.71
C ASP A 456 -32.06 -18.90 -3.01
N SER A 457 -32.65 -19.65 -3.93
CA SER A 457 -32.22 -21.00 -4.33
C SER A 457 -30.95 -21.03 -5.20
N GLN A 458 -30.38 -19.86 -5.53
CA GLN A 458 -29.12 -19.74 -6.25
C GLN A 458 -27.94 -20.20 -5.37
N PRO A 459 -26.95 -20.93 -5.92
CA PRO A 459 -25.75 -21.27 -5.15
C PRO A 459 -25.07 -19.97 -4.69
N SER A 460 -24.91 -19.83 -3.38
CA SER A 460 -24.30 -18.63 -2.81
C SER A 460 -22.89 -18.47 -3.39
N MET A 461 -22.64 -17.33 -4.04
CA MET A 461 -21.29 -16.97 -4.44
C MET A 461 -20.41 -16.93 -3.19
N ASP A 462 -19.25 -17.58 -3.24
CA ASP A 462 -18.31 -17.54 -2.15
C ASP A 462 -17.87 -16.08 -1.86
N ARG A 463 -17.48 -15.83 -0.62
CA ARG A 463 -17.13 -14.48 -0.14
C ARG A 463 -16.05 -13.81 -1.00
N ILE A 464 -15.06 -14.57 -1.47
CA ILE A 464 -13.95 -14.04 -2.28
C ILE A 464 -14.46 -13.61 -3.65
N THR A 465 -15.32 -14.43 -4.28
CA THR A 465 -15.96 -14.12 -5.55
C THR A 465 -16.83 -12.86 -5.45
N ARG A 466 -17.63 -12.71 -4.38
CA ARG A 466 -18.41 -11.48 -4.14
C ARG A 466 -17.50 -10.25 -3.97
N LEU A 467 -16.43 -10.36 -3.18
CA LEU A 467 -15.46 -9.28 -2.99
C LEU A 467 -14.75 -8.91 -4.29
N ALA A 468 -14.34 -9.90 -5.08
CA ALA A 468 -13.69 -9.68 -6.38
C ALA A 468 -14.65 -9.01 -7.38
N ALA A 469 -15.91 -9.43 -7.42
CA ALA A 469 -16.93 -8.80 -8.25
C ALA A 469 -17.18 -7.35 -7.84
N SER A 470 -17.32 -7.09 -6.53
CA SER A 470 -17.46 -5.74 -5.99
C SER A 470 -16.24 -4.87 -6.29
N LEU A 471 -15.03 -5.44 -6.14
CA LEU A 471 -13.79 -4.78 -6.51
C LEU A 471 -13.87 -4.38 -7.99
N LEU A 472 -14.04 -5.33 -8.93
CA LEU A 472 -14.09 -5.05 -10.37
C LEU A 472 -15.10 -3.96 -10.74
N ARG A 473 -16.30 -3.99 -10.15
CA ARG A 473 -17.33 -2.96 -10.34
C ARG A 473 -16.83 -1.58 -9.90
N HIS A 474 -16.30 -1.44 -8.69
CA HIS A 474 -15.81 -0.15 -8.17
C HIS A 474 -14.47 0.30 -8.77
N PHE A 475 -13.66 -0.64 -9.24
CA PHE A 475 -12.31 -0.40 -9.74
C PHE A 475 -12.33 0.07 -11.19
N GLN A 476 -13.13 -0.55 -12.05
CA GLN A 476 -13.13 -0.23 -13.47
C GLN A 476 -13.59 1.21 -13.75
N PHE A 477 -14.53 1.73 -12.95
CA PHE A 477 -15.01 3.12 -13.09
C PHE A 477 -14.08 4.17 -12.45
N SER A 478 -13.10 3.74 -11.66
CA SER A 478 -12.02 4.61 -11.16
C SER A 478 -10.86 4.74 -12.17
N TYR A 479 -10.73 3.80 -13.13
CA TYR A 479 -9.54 3.65 -13.99
C TYR A 479 -9.68 4.20 -15.42
N SER A 480 -10.86 4.60 -15.87
CA SER A 480 -11.09 5.06 -17.26
C SER A 480 -10.37 6.36 -17.64
N ASN A 481 -9.71 7.06 -16.71
CA ASN A 481 -8.96 8.28 -16.97
C ASN A 481 -7.70 8.43 -16.09
N PHE A 482 -6.74 7.50 -16.20
CA PHE A 482 -5.39 7.64 -15.61
C PHE A 482 -4.56 8.81 -16.17
N SER A 483 -5.12 9.60 -17.08
CA SER A 483 -4.43 10.68 -17.77
C SER A 483 -4.22 11.96 -16.94
N LYS A 484 -4.89 12.20 -15.80
CA LYS A 484 -4.71 13.44 -15.01
C LYS A 484 -5.05 13.26 -13.52
N LYS A 485 -4.02 13.39 -12.66
CA LYS A 485 -4.01 13.57 -11.19
C LYS A 485 -4.30 12.32 -10.32
N ASN A 486 -3.20 11.79 -9.77
CA ASN A 486 -3.01 10.53 -9.02
C ASN A 486 -3.59 10.45 -7.58
N VAL A 487 -4.70 11.11 -7.23
CA VAL A 487 -5.23 11.09 -5.84
C VAL A 487 -6.35 10.05 -5.63
N GLU A 488 -7.09 9.67 -6.66
CA GLU A 488 -8.26 8.78 -6.52
C GLU A 488 -7.89 7.32 -6.16
N THR A 489 -6.84 6.79 -6.78
CA THR A 489 -6.31 5.44 -6.51
C THR A 489 -5.73 5.35 -5.08
N TYR A 490 -5.15 6.44 -4.59
CA TYR A 490 -4.58 6.54 -3.25
C TYR A 490 -5.63 6.33 -2.14
N LEU A 491 -6.84 6.86 -2.33
CA LEU A 491 -7.90 6.84 -1.31
C LEU A 491 -8.66 5.51 -1.22
N PHE A 492 -8.78 4.77 -2.32
CA PHE A 492 -9.43 3.45 -2.31
C PHE A 492 -8.64 2.42 -1.48
N PHE A 493 -7.31 2.55 -1.39
CA PHE A 493 -6.44 1.54 -0.76
C PHE A 493 -5.81 1.92 0.56
N ARG A 494 -5.83 3.20 0.96
CA ARG A 494 -5.11 3.68 2.15
C ARG A 494 -5.70 3.27 3.51
N LYS A 495 -6.77 2.48 3.59
CA LYS A 495 -7.44 2.22 4.88
C LYS A 495 -6.78 1.14 5.76
N LYS A 496 -5.45 1.17 5.89
CA LYS A 496 -4.74 0.62 7.05
C LYS A 496 -3.36 1.22 7.36
N ILE A 497 -3.18 2.55 7.25
CA ILE A 497 -1.93 3.22 7.71
C ILE A 497 -2.14 4.38 8.69
N ASN A 498 -3.35 4.80 9.06
CA ASN A 498 -3.52 5.66 10.24
C ASN A 498 -4.83 5.36 10.98
N GLN A 499 -4.69 4.79 12.17
CA GLN A 499 -5.69 4.89 13.24
C GLN A 499 -5.73 6.31 13.86
N ASN A 500 -4.95 7.26 13.34
CA ASN A 500 -4.88 8.64 13.82
C ASN A 500 -5.34 9.66 12.76
N PHE A 501 -6.54 9.50 12.19
CA PHE A 501 -7.28 10.64 11.62
C PHE A 501 -8.39 11.03 12.59
N HIS A 502 -7.98 11.38 13.81
CA HIS A 502 -8.75 12.24 14.69
C HIS A 502 -8.28 13.68 14.47
N PHE A 503 -9.22 14.62 14.53
CA PHE A 503 -9.11 16.04 14.18
C PHE A 503 -9.33 16.36 12.71
N TYR A 504 -10.57 16.78 12.37
CA TYR A 504 -10.89 18.16 11.93
C TYR A 504 -12.39 18.22 11.58
N LEU A 505 -13.25 18.10 12.59
CA LEU A 505 -14.64 18.59 12.55
C LEU A 505 -14.94 19.21 13.92
N LYS A 506 -14.25 20.33 14.25
CA LYS A 506 -14.74 21.20 15.32
C LYS A 506 -15.92 21.98 14.76
N LYS A 507 -17.09 21.77 15.35
CA LYS A 507 -18.24 22.68 15.26
C LYS A 507 -17.76 24.14 15.38
N PRO A 508 -18.34 25.10 14.64
CA PRO A 508 -18.21 26.50 15.01
C PRO A 508 -18.92 26.66 16.35
N LEU A 509 -18.14 26.93 17.41
CA LEU A 509 -18.68 27.50 18.64
C LEU A 509 -19.23 28.87 18.26
N HIS A 510 -20.56 28.99 18.23
CA HIS A 510 -21.22 30.27 18.38
C HIS A 510 -20.85 30.84 19.77
N LEU A 511 -20.67 32.16 19.79
CA LEU A 511 -20.38 33.06 20.92
C LEU A 511 -20.85 32.58 22.30
#